data_AF-A0A6P3GPK5-F1
#
_entry.id   AF-A0A6P3GPK5-F1
#
_cell.length_a   1.000
_cell.length_b   1.000
_cell.length_c   1.000
_cell.angle_alpha   90.00
_cell.angle_beta   90.00
_cell.angle_gamma   90.00
#
_symmetry.space_group_name_H-M   'P 1'
#
loop_
_entity.id
_entity.type
_entity.pdbx_description
1 polymer ?
#
loop_
_entity_poly.entity_id
_entity_poly.type
_entity_poly.pdbx_seq_one_letter_code
_entity_poly.pdbx_strand_id
1 'polypeptide(L)'
;MDQASRAMIENFNAKYVSLHVRKSNRAALHLYSNTLNFQISEVEPKYYADGEDAYAMKRDLTQMADEVSPVGPGPPAPSRLSGVA
;
A
#
# COMPACT_ATOMS: atom_id res chain seq x y z
N MET A 1 -9.38 1.17 5.44
CA MET A 1 -8.33 1.09 4.40
C MET A 1 -8.03 -0.36 4.00
N ASP A 2 -8.48 -1.35 4.77
CA ASP A 2 -8.04 -2.74 4.60
C ASP A 2 -8.57 -3.42 3.33
N GLN A 3 -9.76 -3.05 2.84
CA GLN A 3 -10.26 -3.57 1.56
C GLN A 3 -9.37 -3.17 0.38
N ALA A 4 -8.96 -1.90 0.31
CA ALA A 4 -8.04 -1.43 -0.72
C ALA A 4 -6.68 -2.13 -0.61
N SER A 5 -6.16 -2.26 0.62
CA SER A 5 -4.90 -2.97 0.85
C SER A 5 -4.97 -4.45 0.46
N ARG A 6 -6.08 -5.15 0.73
CA ARG A 6 -6.28 -6.55 0.30
C ARG A 6 -6.30 -6.65 -1.22
N ALA A 7 -7.05 -5.79 -1.90
CA ALA A 7 -7.08 -5.76 -3.36
C ALA A 7 -5.70 -5.48 -3.97
N MET A 8 -4.86 -4.64 -3.33
CA MET A 8 -3.49 -4.39 -3.76
C MET A 8 -2.59 -5.64 -3.62
N ILE A 9 -2.77 -6.41 -2.54
CA ILE A 9 -2.07 -7.68 -2.35
C ILE A 9 -2.53 -8.70 -3.39
N GLU A 10 -3.83 -8.91 -3.55
CA GLU A 10 -4.40 -9.95 -4.41
C GLU A 10 -4.06 -9.74 -5.89
N ASN A 11 -4.14 -8.50 -6.37
CA ASN A 11 -3.99 -8.20 -7.79
C ASN A 11 -2.54 -7.87 -8.19
N PHE A 12 -1.72 -7.40 -7.25
CA PHE A 12 -0.37 -6.88 -7.56
C PHE A 12 0.73 -7.41 -6.65
N ASN A 13 0.42 -8.31 -5.71
CA ASN A 13 1.36 -8.85 -4.72
C ASN A 13 2.08 -7.75 -3.92
N ALA A 14 1.37 -6.65 -3.64
CA ALA A 14 1.92 -5.46 -2.99
C ALA A 14 2.52 -5.78 -1.60
N LYS A 15 3.74 -5.31 -1.35
CA LYS A 15 4.46 -5.53 -0.08
C LYS A 15 4.24 -4.44 0.95
N TYR A 16 3.92 -3.24 0.49
CA TYR A 16 3.58 -2.10 1.32
C TYR A 16 2.66 -1.17 0.54
N VAL A 17 2.01 -0.27 1.25
CA VAL A 17 1.30 0.89 0.69
C VAL A 17 1.93 2.17 1.23
N SER A 18 1.99 3.20 0.41
CA SER A 18 2.55 4.50 0.78
C SER A 18 1.59 5.65 0.49
N LEU A 19 1.73 6.74 1.23
CA LEU A 19 0.95 7.97 1.07
C LEU A 19 1.76 9.18 1.50
N HIS A 20 1.27 10.37 1.14
CA HIS A 20 1.81 11.66 1.59
C HIS A 20 0.76 12.38 2.42
N VAL A 21 1.17 12.94 3.56
CA VAL A 21 0.31 13.74 4.44
C VAL A 21 0.99 15.03 4.85
N ARG A 22 0.24 16.13 4.87
CA ARG A 22 0.68 17.44 5.40
C ARG A 22 1.20 17.32 6.83
N LYS A 23 2.34 17.95 7.13
CA LYS A 23 2.90 17.97 8.51
C LYS A 23 1.95 18.64 9.51
N SER A 24 1.17 19.61 9.07
CA SER A 24 0.19 20.31 9.90
C SER A 24 -1.09 19.51 10.17
N ASN A 25 -1.42 18.48 9.38
CA ASN A 25 -2.68 17.75 9.51
C ASN A 25 -2.63 16.71 10.65
N ARG A 26 -2.82 17.19 11.88
CA ARG A 26 -2.76 16.37 13.11
C ARG A 26 -3.79 15.25 13.14
N ALA A 27 -4.99 15.47 12.61
CA ALA A 27 -6.04 14.46 12.58
C ALA A 27 -5.67 13.29 11.65
N ALA A 28 -5.21 13.60 10.44
CA ALA A 28 -4.77 12.57 9.49
C ALA A 28 -3.52 11.85 10.00
N LEU A 29 -2.57 12.57 10.61
CA LEU A 29 -1.41 11.95 11.22
C LEU A 29 -1.80 10.94 12.29
N HIS A 30 -2.73 11.29 13.20
CA HIS A 30 -3.23 10.37 14.20
C HIS A 30 -3.89 9.13 13.57
N LEU A 31 -4.74 9.34 12.55
CA LEU A 31 -5.40 8.24 11.84
C LEU A 31 -4.38 7.29 11.19
N TYR A 32 -3.41 7.83 10.45
CA TYR A 32 -2.44 7.02 9.74
C TYR A 32 -1.45 6.34 10.69
N SER A 33 -0.93 7.04 11.70
CA SER A 33 0.06 6.46 12.62
C SER A 33 -0.55 5.49 13.63
N ASN A 34 -1.63 5.91 14.31
CA ASN A 34 -2.11 5.22 15.51
C ASN A 34 -3.20 4.20 15.20
N THR A 35 -4.05 4.48 14.21
CA THR A 35 -5.17 3.60 13.85
C THR A 35 -4.80 2.64 12.72
N LEU A 36 -4.04 3.12 11.73
CA LEU A 36 -3.74 2.35 10.52
C LEU A 36 -2.29 1.86 10.45
N ASN A 37 -1.47 2.13 11.47
CA ASN A 37 -0.10 1.64 11.61
C ASN A 37 0.86 1.99 10.47
N PHE A 38 0.67 3.18 9.86
CA PHE A 38 1.68 3.74 8.96
C PHE A 38 2.86 4.32 9.75
N GLN A 39 4.06 4.15 9.20
CA GLN A 39 5.30 4.71 9.72
C GLN A 39 5.81 5.80 8.78
N ILE A 40 6.36 6.87 9.33
CA ILE A 40 7.00 7.93 8.53
C ILE A 40 8.29 7.35 7.95
N SER A 41 8.43 7.38 6.62
CA SER A 41 9.66 6.99 5.94
C SER A 41 10.56 8.17 5.65
N GLU A 42 9.99 9.31 5.26
CA GLU A 42 10.75 10.49 4.83
C GLU A 42 9.94 11.78 5.05
N VAL A 43 10.64 12.91 5.13
CA VAL A 43 10.06 14.26 5.05
C VAL A 43 10.40 14.86 3.70
N GLU A 44 9.38 15.16 2.90
CA GLU A 44 9.55 15.79 1.60
C GLU A 44 9.35 17.31 1.73
N PRO A 45 10.42 18.12 1.56
CA PRO A 45 10.34 19.56 1.75
C PRO A 45 9.54 20.22 0.64
N LYS A 46 8.65 21.17 1.01
CA LYS A 46 7.83 21.94 0.06
C LYS A 46 7.06 21.06 -0.96
N TYR A 47 6.58 19.90 -0.53
CA TYR A 47 5.82 18.97 -1.39
C TYR A 47 4.51 19.58 -1.89
N TYR A 48 3.82 20.36 -1.06
CA TYR A 48 2.58 21.02 -1.43
C TYR A 48 2.83 22.39 -2.09
N ALA A 49 1.88 22.84 -2.92
CA ALA A 49 2.02 24.06 -3.72
C ALA A 49 2.15 25.35 -2.89
N ASP A 50 1.71 25.34 -1.64
CA ASP A 50 1.88 26.43 -0.67
C ASP A 50 3.24 26.40 0.05
N GLY A 51 4.10 25.46 -0.32
CA GLY A 51 5.40 25.25 0.29
C GLY A 51 5.36 24.45 1.57
N GLU A 52 4.20 23.88 1.97
CA GLU A 52 4.16 22.97 3.11
C GLU A 52 4.89 21.66 2.77
N ASP A 53 5.72 21.19 3.70
CA ASP A 53 6.33 19.87 3.64
C ASP A 53 5.28 18.75 3.81
N ALA A 54 5.60 17.57 3.29
CA ALA A 54 4.85 16.34 3.52
C ALA A 54 5.66 15.32 4.33
N TYR A 55 4.95 14.49 5.10
CA TYR A 55 5.47 13.20 5.51
C TYR A 55 5.10 12.16 4.45
N ALA A 56 6.11 11.49 3.89
CA ALA A 56 5.92 10.25 3.18
C ALA A 56 5.79 9.14 4.23
N MET A 57 4.67 8.41 4.21
CA MET A 57 4.39 7.34 5.16
C MET A 57 4.21 6.01 4.44
N LYS A 58 4.58 4.92 5.11
CA LYS A 58 4.47 3.55 4.59
C LYS A 58 3.83 2.61 5.61
N ARG A 59 2.98 1.70 5.16
CA ARG A 59 2.45 0.57 5.95
C ARG A 59 2.85 -0.71 5.26
N ASP A 60 3.54 -1.58 5.99
CA ASP A 60 3.89 -2.92 5.54
C ASP A 60 2.62 -3.80 5.43
N LEU A 61 2.51 -4.56 4.34
CA LEU A 61 1.37 -5.42 4.04
C LEU A 61 1.70 -6.92 4.13
N THR A 62 2.94 -7.29 4.47
CA THR A 62 3.38 -8.70 4.51
C THR A 62 2.55 -9.54 5.47
N GLN A 63 2.31 -9.06 6.69
CA GLN A 63 1.44 -9.74 7.66
C GLN A 63 0.01 -9.94 7.14
N MET A 64 -0.53 -8.94 6.45
CA MET A 64 -1.87 -9.01 5.88
C MET A 64 -1.92 -9.91 4.64
N ALA A 65 -0.80 -10.06 3.93
CA ALA A 65 -0.68 -10.96 2.79
C ALA A 65 -0.66 -12.42 3.22
N ASP A 66 0.00 -12.73 4.35
CA ASP A 66 0.03 -14.08 4.92
C ASP A 66 -1.39 -14.56 5.30
N GLU A 67 -2.24 -13.66 5.78
CA GLU A 67 -3.66 -13.94 6.10
C GLU A 67 -4.54 -14.16 4.85
N VAL A 68 -4.22 -13.49 3.74
CA VAL A 68 -4.98 -13.56 2.49
C VAL A 68 -4.66 -14.83 1.69
N SER A 69 -3.55 -15.52 2.00
CA SER A 69 -3.20 -16.79 1.37
C SER A 69 -3.60 -18.01 2.22
N PRO A 70 -4.82 -18.57 2.08
CA PRO A 70 -5.04 -19.96 2.45
C PRO A 70 -4.44 -20.83 1.33
N VAL A 71 -3.48 -21.68 1.68
CA VAL A 71 -2.98 -22.86 0.95
C VAL A 71 -3.79 -23.24 -0.31
N GLY A 72 -3.19 -23.12 -1.50
CA GLY A 72 -3.67 -23.73 -2.75
C GLY A 72 -2.90 -23.23 -3.99
N PRO A 73 -2.59 -24.09 -4.98
CA PRO A 73 -1.93 -23.64 -6.21
C PRO A 73 -2.86 -22.67 -6.92
N GLY A 74 -2.36 -21.48 -7.23
CA GLY A 74 -3.11 -20.49 -7.99
C GLY A 74 -3.63 -21.09 -9.30
N PRO A 75 -4.73 -20.55 -9.85
CA PRO A 75 -5.27 -21.02 -11.12
C PRO A 75 -4.15 -21.03 -12.17
N PRO A 76 -4.02 -22.11 -12.97
CA PRO A 76 -2.98 -22.18 -13.97
C PRO A 76 -3.08 -20.94 -14.86
N ALA A 77 -1.93 -20.26 -15.03
CA ALA A 77 -1.82 -19.15 -15.96
C ALA A 77 -2.43 -19.58 -17.31
N PRO A 78 -3.22 -18.72 -17.99
CA PRO A 78 -3.80 -19.09 -19.27
C PRO A 78 -2.65 -19.51 -20.19
N SER A 79 -2.64 -20.79 -20.55
CA SER A 79 -1.70 -21.37 -21.49
C SER A 79 -1.83 -20.56 -22.77
N ARG A 80 -0.78 -19.79 -23.09
CA ARG A 80 -0.67 -19.16 -24.40
C ARG A 80 -0.90 -20.27 -25.42
N LEU A 81 -2.02 -20.20 -26.13
CA LEU A 81 -2.33 -21.06 -27.25
C LEU A 81 -1.22 -20.86 -28.29
N SER A 82 -0.20 -21.69 -28.22
CA SER A 82 0.68 -21.98 -29.34
C SER A 82 -0.11 -22.87 -30.29
N GLY A 83 -0.91 -22.25 -31.15
CA GLY A 83 -1.63 -22.88 -32.26
C GLY A 83 -1.76 -21.85 -33.37
N VAL A 84 -0.76 -21.76 -34.25
CA VAL A 84 -0.79 -22.33 -35.61
C VAL A 84 -1.84 -21.66 -36.50
N ALA A 85 -1.36 -20.72 -37.32
CA ALA A 85 -1.54 -20.67 -38.78
C ALA A 85 -0.46 -19.75 -39.36
#